data_AF-A0A382SX72-F1
#
_entry.id   AF-A0A382SX72-F1
#
_cell.length_a   1.000
_cell.length_b   1.000
_cell.length_c   1.000
_cell.angle_alpha   90.00
_cell.angle_beta   90.00
_cell.angle_gamma   90.00
#
_symmetry.space_group_name_H-M   'P 1'
#
loop_
_entity.id
_entity.type
_entity.pdbx_description
1 polymer ?
#
loop_
_entity_poly.entity_id
_entity_poly.type
_entity_poly.pdbx_seq_one_letter_code
_entity_poly.pdbx_strand_id
1 'polypeptide(L)'
;IIDSNGQFNNIIIGLPEAIEPDCREPFKPVQVIDASDPANPEIIGLFPRPDAPEDAPYGDFCLSRGRFGTHNTHCFIQPGRSNPNLVATTHFNAGIRITDISDPTKPQEVAWYLPPRGGEIEEYHSWRRGDTETVFIEWDRNLIWVGTHAGTYCLSCPALGAPVLEPRPIQRWTVPHGNRGWDNS
;
A
#
# COMPACT_ATOMS: atom_id res chain seq x y z
N ILE A 1 -6.69 9.65 8.87
CA ILE A 1 -7.57 9.44 7.69
C ILE A 1 -8.69 10.50 7.76
N ILE A 2 -9.21 11.10 6.69
CA ILE A 2 -10.25 12.16 6.78
C ILE A 2 -11.61 11.57 6.41
N ASP A 3 -12.64 11.73 7.25
CA ASP A 3 -13.98 11.20 7.03
C ASP A 3 -14.73 11.88 5.87
N SER A 4 -15.96 11.42 5.60
CA SER A 4 -16.82 11.99 4.56
C SER A 4 -17.13 13.48 4.77
N ASN A 5 -16.99 13.99 6.00
CA ASN A 5 -17.29 15.36 6.43
C ASN A 5 -16.05 16.26 6.52
N GLY A 6 -14.84 15.76 6.22
CA GLY A 6 -13.62 16.55 6.31
C GLY A 6 -12.99 16.57 7.71
N GLN A 7 -13.47 15.76 8.66
CA GLN A 7 -12.86 15.60 9.98
C GLN A 7 -11.78 14.52 9.95
N PHE A 8 -10.69 14.73 10.69
CA PHE A 8 -9.71 13.68 10.89
C PHE A 8 -10.36 12.54 11.69
N ASN A 9 -10.52 11.38 11.06
CA ASN A 9 -10.67 10.12 11.78
C ASN A 9 -9.38 9.93 12.58
N ASN A 10 -9.52 9.74 13.88
CA ASN A 10 -8.45 9.43 14.82
C ASN A 10 -7.80 8.05 14.56
N ILE A 11 -7.99 7.50 13.35
CA ILE A 11 -7.40 6.25 12.90
C ILE A 11 -6.04 6.51 12.28
N ILE A 12 -5.04 5.80 12.80
CA ILE A 12 -3.65 5.77 12.34
C ILE A 12 -3.36 4.37 11.78
N ILE A 13 -2.60 4.32 10.69
CA ILE A 13 -2.10 3.07 10.12
C ILE A 13 -0.64 2.91 10.51
N GLY A 14 -0.35 1.95 11.38
CA GLY A 14 1.00 1.59 11.82
C GLY A 14 1.64 0.61 10.84
N LEU A 15 2.80 0.97 10.30
CA LEU A 15 3.51 0.20 9.26
C LEU A 15 4.87 -0.25 9.81
N PRO A 16 4.93 -1.38 10.53
CA PRO A 16 6.20 -1.90 11.03
C PRO A 16 7.00 -2.51 9.87
N GLU A 17 8.09 -1.85 9.49
CA GLU A 17 8.91 -2.27 8.36
C GLU A 17 9.65 -3.59 8.64
N ALA A 18 9.58 -4.57 7.74
CA ALA A 18 10.42 -5.76 7.82
C ALA A 18 11.86 -5.40 7.45
N ILE A 19 12.84 -5.62 8.30
CA ILE A 19 14.26 -5.26 8.13
C ILE A 19 15.14 -6.45 7.72
N GLU A 20 14.76 -7.68 8.05
CA GLU A 20 15.57 -8.86 7.77
C GLU A 20 15.01 -9.69 6.60
N PRO A 21 15.87 -10.24 5.73
CA PRO A 21 15.44 -11.19 4.72
C PRO A 21 15.11 -12.56 5.33
N ASP A 22 14.40 -13.38 4.56
CA ASP A 22 14.13 -14.80 4.86
C ASP A 22 13.42 -15.01 6.21
N CYS A 23 12.59 -14.05 6.62
CA CYS A 23 11.84 -14.06 7.89
C CYS A 23 12.71 -14.42 9.12
N ARG A 24 13.93 -13.88 9.19
CA ARG A 24 14.78 -13.95 10.40
C ARG A 24 14.32 -13.06 11.54
N GLU A 25 13.16 -12.43 11.38
CA GLU A 25 12.44 -11.68 12.38
C GLU A 25 10.96 -12.12 12.40
N PRO A 26 10.22 -11.86 13.50
CA PRO A 26 8.79 -12.11 13.53
C PRO A 26 8.05 -11.32 12.43
N PHE A 27 7.01 -11.91 11.86
CA PHE A 27 6.11 -11.16 10.98
C PHE A 27 5.40 -10.07 11.77
N LYS A 28 5.41 -8.85 11.23
CA LYS A 28 4.81 -7.67 11.86
C LYS A 28 3.64 -7.22 10.98
N PRO A 29 2.38 -7.47 11.38
CA PRO A 29 1.22 -7.05 10.60
C PRO A 29 1.09 -5.52 10.63
N VAL A 30 0.46 -4.96 9.58
CA VAL A 30 0.01 -3.57 9.60
C VAL A 30 -1.09 -3.43 10.64
N GLN A 31 -1.03 -2.35 11.41
CA GLN A 31 -1.90 -2.10 12.54
C GLN A 31 -2.88 -0.98 12.22
N VAL A 32 -4.15 -1.17 12.57
CA VAL A 32 -5.14 -0.09 12.66
C VAL A 32 -5.19 0.35 14.11
N ILE A 33 -4.83 1.61 14.34
CA ILE A 33 -4.71 2.19 15.67
C ILE A 33 -5.77 3.27 15.82
N ASP A 34 -6.62 3.15 16.85
CA ASP A 34 -7.51 4.23 17.28
C ASP A 34 -6.78 5.13 18.26
N ALA A 35 -6.65 6.40 17.91
CA ALA A 35 -6.02 7.45 18.70
C ALA A 35 -7.06 8.50 19.15
N SER A 36 -8.33 8.10 19.33
CA SER A 36 -9.39 9.00 19.84
C SER A 36 -9.09 9.54 21.24
N ASP A 37 -8.37 8.77 22.05
CA ASP A 37 -7.61 9.28 23.19
C ASP A 37 -6.11 9.26 22.85
N PRO A 38 -5.49 10.41 22.51
CA PRO A 38 -4.07 10.48 22.19
C PRO A 38 -3.14 10.05 23.32
N ALA A 39 -3.60 10.08 24.58
CA ALA A 39 -2.82 9.62 25.72
C ALA A 39 -2.80 8.09 25.85
N ASN A 40 -3.77 7.41 25.23
CA ASN A 40 -3.91 5.95 25.27
C ASN A 40 -4.40 5.38 23.93
N PRO A 41 -3.53 5.35 22.90
CA PRO A 41 -3.89 4.78 21.60
C PRO A 41 -4.00 3.25 21.67
N GLU A 42 -4.98 2.67 20.97
CA GLU A 42 -5.28 1.24 21.00
C GLU A 42 -5.24 0.62 19.61
N ILE A 43 -4.62 -0.57 19.48
CA ILE A 43 -4.69 -1.36 18.24
C ILE A 43 -6.06 -2.03 18.18
N ILE A 44 -6.89 -1.62 17.22
CA ILE A 44 -8.26 -2.11 17.06
C ILE A 44 -8.42 -3.12 15.93
N GLY A 45 -7.43 -3.23 15.04
CA GLY A 45 -7.46 -4.14 13.89
C GLY A 45 -6.07 -4.41 13.34
N LEU A 46 -5.95 -5.52 12.61
CA LEU A 46 -4.72 -5.94 11.95
C LEU A 46 -5.02 -6.26 10.49
N PHE A 47 -4.13 -5.85 9.59
CA PHE A 47 -4.28 -6.23 8.18
C PHE A 47 -4.01 -7.72 8.01
N PRO A 48 -4.65 -8.38 7.04
CA PRO A 48 -4.36 -9.77 6.74
C PRO A 48 -2.90 -9.95 6.33
N ARG A 49 -2.34 -11.12 6.65
CA ARG A 49 -1.04 -11.53 6.12
C ARG A 49 -1.21 -11.79 4.61
N PRO A 50 -0.32 -11.24 3.75
CA PRO A 50 -0.39 -11.50 2.32
C PRO A 50 -0.28 -12.99 1.98
N ASP A 51 -1.26 -13.53 1.25
CA ASP A 51 -1.22 -14.90 0.74
C ASP A 51 -0.37 -14.99 -0.53
N ALA A 52 0.39 -16.08 -0.64
CA ALA A 52 1.13 -16.39 -1.85
C ALA A 52 0.15 -16.84 -2.98
N PRO A 53 0.42 -16.48 -4.24
CA PRO A 53 -0.33 -17.01 -5.38
C PRO A 53 -0.26 -18.54 -5.43
N GLU A 54 -1.32 -19.17 -5.96
CA GLU A 54 -1.41 -20.64 -6.08
C GLU A 54 -0.31 -21.23 -6.99
N ASP A 55 0.15 -20.46 -7.98
CA ASP A 55 1.20 -20.85 -8.92
C ASP A 55 2.62 -20.52 -8.44
N ALA A 56 2.78 -19.97 -7.23
CA ALA A 56 4.09 -19.67 -6.67
C ALA A 56 4.83 -20.96 -6.27
N PRO A 57 6.16 -21.05 -6.45
CA PRO A 57 6.96 -22.23 -6.06
C PRO A 57 7.17 -22.35 -4.53
N TYR A 58 6.41 -21.59 -3.73
CA TYR A 58 6.51 -21.52 -2.28
C TYR A 58 5.12 -21.31 -1.67
N GLY A 59 4.89 -21.84 -0.47
CA GLY A 59 3.58 -21.74 0.21
C GLY A 59 3.34 -20.45 0.99
N ASP A 60 4.39 -19.66 1.29
CA ASP A 60 4.31 -18.41 2.04
C ASP A 60 5.47 -17.49 1.63
N PHE A 61 5.28 -16.17 1.68
CA PHE A 61 6.33 -15.20 1.33
C PHE A 61 7.57 -15.23 2.24
N CYS A 62 7.47 -15.77 3.45
CA CYS A 62 8.66 -16.07 4.25
C CYS A 62 9.61 -17.05 3.54
N LEU A 63 9.07 -17.90 2.69
CA LEU A 63 9.84 -18.87 1.90
C LEU A 63 10.20 -18.33 0.52
N SER A 64 9.74 -17.12 0.14
CA SER A 64 10.00 -16.55 -1.18
C SER A 64 11.41 -15.97 -1.36
N ARG A 65 12.26 -16.05 -0.32
CA ARG A 65 13.57 -15.36 -0.19
C ARG A 65 13.47 -13.84 -0.17
N GLY A 66 14.28 -13.14 0.62
CA GLY A 66 14.25 -11.67 0.72
C GLY A 66 13.31 -11.15 1.82
N ARG A 67 13.04 -9.83 1.85
CA ARG A 67 12.27 -9.20 2.93
C ARG A 67 10.77 -9.43 2.73
N PHE A 68 10.10 -9.93 3.77
CA PHE A 68 8.65 -10.10 3.78
C PHE A 68 8.01 -9.35 4.93
N GLY A 69 7.16 -8.38 4.57
CA GLY A 69 6.45 -7.48 5.46
C GLY A 69 6.37 -6.10 4.82
N THR A 70 5.77 -5.14 5.52
CA THR A 70 5.57 -3.81 4.96
C THR A 70 6.86 -3.04 4.74
N HIS A 71 6.82 -2.11 3.79
CA HIS A 71 7.84 -1.09 3.59
C HIS A 71 7.23 0.32 3.66
N ASN A 72 6.33 0.66 2.73
CA ASN A 72 5.73 1.98 2.62
C ASN A 72 4.20 1.93 2.46
N THR A 73 3.57 3.10 2.61
CA THR A 73 2.18 3.37 2.22
C THR A 73 2.13 4.39 1.09
N HIS A 74 0.96 4.57 0.51
CA HIS A 74 0.73 5.63 -0.47
C HIS A 74 1.04 7.02 0.09
N CYS A 75 1.50 7.92 -0.79
CA CYS A 75 1.91 9.25 -0.39
C CYS A 75 0.75 10.07 0.21
N PHE A 76 1.08 10.99 1.12
CA PHE A 76 0.07 11.86 1.73
C PHE A 76 -0.52 12.89 0.74
N ILE A 77 0.31 13.40 -0.18
CA ILE A 77 -0.05 14.41 -1.19
C ILE A 77 -0.26 13.73 -2.54
N GLN A 78 -1.51 13.67 -3.00
CA GLN A 78 -1.90 12.93 -4.20
C GLN A 78 -3.04 13.65 -4.96
N PRO A 79 -3.18 13.45 -6.29
CA PRO A 79 -4.29 14.02 -7.05
C PRO A 79 -5.65 13.48 -6.60
N GLY A 80 -6.67 14.34 -6.58
CA GLY A 80 -8.04 13.96 -6.26
C GLY A 80 -8.38 13.97 -4.76
N ARG A 81 -9.55 13.41 -4.43
CA ARG A 81 -9.96 13.16 -3.03
C ARG A 81 -9.64 11.71 -2.71
N SER A 82 -8.84 11.49 -1.68
CA SER A 82 -8.55 10.14 -1.21
C SER A 82 -9.81 9.44 -0.74
N ASN A 83 -9.86 8.13 -0.95
CA ASN A 83 -10.83 7.30 -0.29
C ASN A 83 -10.28 6.94 1.11
N PRO A 84 -10.90 7.43 2.20
CA PRO A 84 -10.42 7.14 3.55
C PRO A 84 -10.46 5.65 3.93
N ASN A 85 -11.28 4.87 3.23
CA ASN A 85 -11.45 3.46 3.52
C ASN A 85 -10.46 2.58 2.78
N LEU A 86 -9.65 3.11 1.85
CA LEU A 86 -8.69 2.32 1.09
C LEU A 86 -7.27 2.68 1.46
N VAL A 87 -6.49 1.67 1.85
CA VAL A 87 -5.08 1.81 2.17
C VAL A 87 -4.26 0.96 1.21
N ALA A 88 -3.43 1.60 0.40
CA ALA A 88 -2.39 0.92 -0.36
C ALA A 88 -1.09 0.85 0.43
N THR A 89 -0.51 -0.35 0.49
CA THR A 89 0.77 -0.63 1.16
C THR A 89 1.69 -1.43 0.24
N THR A 90 2.99 -1.20 0.36
CA THR A 90 4.03 -2.00 -0.30
C THR A 90 4.58 -3.03 0.68
N HIS A 91 4.78 -4.27 0.20
CA HIS A 91 5.22 -5.40 1.02
C HIS A 91 6.44 -6.11 0.43
N PHE A 92 7.45 -5.38 -0.05
CA PHE A 92 8.67 -5.95 -0.66
C PHE A 92 8.34 -7.12 -1.61
N ASN A 93 8.69 -8.35 -1.20
CA ASN A 93 8.44 -9.58 -1.93
C ASN A 93 6.96 -9.87 -2.21
N ALA A 94 6.05 -9.42 -1.35
CA ALA A 94 4.61 -9.63 -1.46
C ALA A 94 3.90 -8.52 -2.24
N GLY A 95 4.64 -7.66 -2.95
CA GLY A 95 4.07 -6.73 -3.93
C GLY A 95 3.32 -5.54 -3.30
N ILE A 96 2.35 -5.00 -4.04
CA ILE A 96 1.40 -4.03 -3.47
C ILE A 96 0.14 -4.71 -2.96
N ARG A 97 -0.42 -4.20 -1.86
CA ARG A 97 -1.67 -4.63 -1.27
C ARG A 97 -2.60 -3.45 -1.09
N ILE A 98 -3.84 -3.60 -1.55
CA ILE A 98 -4.93 -2.64 -1.35
C ILE A 98 -5.88 -3.25 -0.32
N THR A 99 -6.07 -2.55 0.78
CA THR A 99 -6.88 -3.02 1.90
C THR A 99 -8.03 -2.05 2.15
N ASP A 100 -9.24 -2.58 2.21
CA ASP A 100 -10.43 -1.88 2.67
C ASP A 100 -10.50 -1.91 4.20
N ILE A 101 -10.63 -0.74 4.80
CA ILE A 101 -10.74 -0.49 6.24
C ILE A 101 -12.06 0.23 6.59
N SER A 102 -13.10 0.06 5.76
CA SER A 102 -14.46 0.54 6.06
C SER A 102 -14.96 0.03 7.42
N ASP A 103 -14.59 -1.21 7.79
CA ASP A 103 -14.59 -1.69 9.18
C ASP A 103 -13.13 -1.73 9.68
N PRO A 104 -12.69 -0.77 10.50
CA PRO A 104 -11.30 -0.69 10.95
C PRO A 104 -10.90 -1.84 11.88
N THR A 105 -11.88 -2.56 12.44
CA THR A 105 -11.61 -3.75 13.29
C THR A 105 -11.40 -5.02 12.47
N LYS A 106 -11.80 -5.00 11.19
CA LYS A 106 -11.68 -6.13 10.26
C LYS A 106 -11.22 -5.68 8.87
N PRO A 107 -9.96 -5.22 8.72
CA PRO A 107 -9.40 -4.89 7.43
C PRO A 107 -9.47 -6.05 6.44
N GLN A 108 -9.82 -5.78 5.18
CA GLN A 108 -9.96 -6.80 4.13
C GLN A 108 -9.09 -6.45 2.92
N GLU A 109 -8.26 -7.38 2.46
CA GLU A 109 -7.54 -7.21 1.21
C GLU A 109 -8.52 -7.30 0.03
N VAL A 110 -8.54 -6.27 -0.82
CA VAL A 110 -9.47 -6.17 -1.95
C VAL A 110 -8.77 -6.22 -3.31
N ALA A 111 -7.46 -6.00 -3.35
CA ALA A 111 -6.64 -6.18 -4.53
C ALA A 111 -5.16 -6.31 -4.17
N TRP A 112 -4.40 -6.97 -5.04
CA TRP A 112 -2.95 -7.04 -4.95
C TRP A 112 -2.34 -7.11 -6.35
N TYR A 113 -1.05 -6.80 -6.43
CA TYR A 113 -0.25 -7.01 -7.64
C TYR A 113 1.15 -7.44 -7.24
N LEU A 114 1.66 -8.46 -7.94
CA LEU A 114 3.02 -8.93 -7.83
C LEU A 114 3.76 -8.59 -9.12
N PRO A 115 4.90 -7.90 -9.05
CA PRO A 115 5.73 -7.69 -10.22
C PRO A 115 6.38 -9.00 -10.67
N PRO A 116 6.87 -9.05 -11.92
CA PRO A 116 7.52 -10.23 -12.48
C PRO A 116 8.60 -10.78 -11.55
N ARG A 117 8.61 -12.11 -11.43
CA ARG A 117 9.69 -12.89 -10.82
C ARG A 117 10.27 -13.82 -11.88
N GLY A 118 11.52 -14.22 -11.70
CA GLY A 118 12.17 -15.12 -12.63
C GLY A 118 13.29 -15.92 -11.99
N GLY A 119 13.70 -16.97 -12.70
CA GLY A 119 14.68 -17.94 -12.24
C GLY A 119 14.09 -18.99 -11.30
N GLU A 120 14.98 -19.78 -10.72
CA GLU A 120 14.68 -20.89 -9.83
C GLU A 120 14.99 -20.50 -8.38
N ILE A 121 14.03 -20.74 -7.47
CA ILE A 121 14.15 -20.31 -6.06
C ILE A 121 15.33 -20.97 -5.33
N GLU A 122 15.74 -22.16 -5.77
CA GLU A 122 16.90 -22.89 -5.24
C GLU A 122 18.23 -22.36 -5.79
N GLU A 123 18.20 -21.63 -6.91
CA GLU A 123 19.37 -21.02 -7.53
C GLU A 123 19.39 -19.51 -7.25
N TYR A 124 19.95 -19.13 -6.11
CA TYR A 124 19.94 -17.74 -5.59
C TYR A 124 20.25 -16.66 -6.64
N HIS A 125 21.23 -16.88 -7.53
CA HIS A 125 21.63 -15.90 -8.54
C HIS A 125 20.62 -15.72 -9.68
N SER A 126 19.76 -16.72 -9.90
CA SER A 126 18.71 -16.67 -10.92
C SER A 126 17.42 -16.08 -10.37
N TRP A 127 17.18 -16.22 -9.06
CA TRP A 127 15.93 -15.85 -8.38
C TRP A 127 15.76 -14.32 -8.23
N ARG A 128 15.30 -13.69 -9.31
CA ARG A 128 15.02 -12.26 -9.38
C ARG A 128 13.59 -11.98 -8.92
N ARG A 129 13.46 -10.97 -8.05
CA ARG A 129 12.18 -10.50 -7.53
C ARG A 129 12.11 -8.99 -7.71
N GLY A 130 10.97 -8.50 -8.18
CA GLY A 130 10.69 -7.06 -8.17
C GLY A 130 10.24 -6.62 -6.79
N ASP A 131 11.13 -6.52 -5.81
CA ASP A 131 10.71 -6.06 -4.48
C ASP A 131 10.04 -4.68 -4.63
N THR A 132 8.86 -4.56 -4.05
CA THR A 132 8.02 -3.37 -4.22
C THR A 132 8.34 -2.33 -3.17
N GLU A 133 8.67 -1.13 -3.64
CA GLU A 133 9.28 -0.09 -2.82
C GLU A 133 8.29 1.04 -2.53
N THR A 134 7.61 1.55 -3.55
CA THR A 134 6.76 2.74 -3.43
C THR A 134 5.43 2.59 -4.17
N VAL A 135 4.42 3.32 -3.69
CA VAL A 135 3.10 3.40 -4.30
C VAL A 135 2.59 4.85 -4.28
N PHE A 136 2.04 5.30 -5.41
CA PHE A 136 1.43 6.60 -5.60
C PHE A 136 0.09 6.42 -6.32
N ILE A 137 -0.96 7.08 -5.86
CA ILE A 137 -2.32 6.93 -6.35
C ILE A 137 -2.82 8.28 -6.87
N GLU A 138 -3.38 8.25 -8.06
CA GLU A 138 -4.15 9.36 -8.62
C GLU A 138 -5.63 9.10 -8.39
N TRP A 139 -6.18 9.60 -7.29
CA TRP A 139 -7.55 9.30 -6.88
C TRP A 139 -8.63 9.90 -7.79
N ASP A 140 -8.29 10.92 -8.58
CA ASP A 140 -9.18 11.50 -9.60
C ASP A 140 -9.13 10.76 -10.96
N ARG A 141 -8.18 9.84 -11.11
CA ARG A 141 -7.98 9.01 -12.31
C ARG A 141 -8.14 7.52 -12.05
N ASN A 142 -8.21 7.11 -10.79
CA ASN A 142 -8.26 5.71 -10.38
C ASN A 142 -7.05 4.91 -10.88
N LEU A 143 -5.87 5.54 -10.89
CA LEU A 143 -4.60 4.95 -11.31
C LEU A 143 -3.67 4.79 -10.11
N ILE A 144 -2.95 3.67 -10.09
CA ILE A 144 -1.97 3.33 -9.08
C ILE A 144 -0.61 3.17 -9.76
N TRP A 145 0.34 3.99 -9.37
CA TRP A 145 1.72 3.95 -9.82
C TRP A 145 2.55 3.21 -8.78
N VAL A 146 3.26 2.17 -9.21
CA VAL A 146 4.06 1.31 -8.34
C VAL A 146 5.50 1.32 -8.81
N GLY A 147 6.42 1.61 -7.89
CA GLY A 147 7.86 1.47 -8.12
C GLY A 147 8.41 0.22 -7.46
N THR A 148 9.14 -0.59 -8.22
CA THR A 148 9.74 -1.85 -7.76
C THR A 148 11.18 -1.97 -8.26
N HIS A 149 11.94 -2.92 -7.72
CA HIS A 149 13.27 -3.26 -8.27
C HIS A 149 13.22 -3.82 -9.71
N ALA A 150 12.04 -4.21 -10.21
CA ALA A 150 11.84 -4.68 -11.57
C ALA A 150 11.33 -3.59 -12.54
N GLY A 151 10.99 -2.39 -12.04
CA GLY A 151 10.52 -1.28 -12.86
C GLY A 151 9.34 -0.52 -12.27
N THR A 152 8.69 0.27 -13.11
CA THR A 152 7.52 1.08 -12.74
C THR A 152 6.27 0.58 -13.47
N TYR A 153 5.17 0.42 -12.73
CA TYR A 153 3.91 -0.09 -13.24
C TYR A 153 2.79 0.92 -13.02
N CYS A 154 1.93 1.09 -14.03
CA CYS A 154 0.66 1.79 -13.90
C CYS A 154 -0.44 0.72 -13.84
N LEU A 155 -1.17 0.70 -12.73
CA LEU A 155 -2.18 -0.31 -12.41
C LEU A 155 -3.53 0.38 -12.18
N SER A 156 -4.59 -0.41 -12.26
CA SER A 156 -5.94 -0.02 -11.85
C SER A 156 -6.58 -1.18 -11.11
N CYS A 157 -7.49 -0.93 -10.17
CA CYS A 157 -8.28 -1.98 -9.55
C CYS A 157 -9.74 -1.58 -9.39
N PRO A 158 -10.69 -2.54 -9.36
CA PRO A 158 -12.11 -2.25 -9.24
C PRO A 158 -12.48 -1.44 -7.99
N ALA A 159 -11.73 -1.58 -6.89
CA ALA A 159 -11.95 -0.85 -5.65
C ALA A 159 -11.75 0.67 -5.79
N LEU A 160 -10.91 1.13 -6.73
CA LEU A 160 -10.75 2.54 -7.04
C LEU A 160 -11.79 3.02 -8.07
N GLY A 161 -12.43 2.11 -8.81
CA GLY A 161 -13.33 2.40 -9.91
C GLY A 161 -12.65 2.32 -11.28
N ALA A 162 -13.38 2.70 -12.33
CA ALA A 162 -12.86 2.64 -13.70
C ALA A 162 -11.69 3.63 -13.90
N PRO A 163 -10.58 3.21 -14.52
CA PRO A 163 -9.45 4.09 -14.78
C PRO A 163 -9.81 5.18 -15.79
N VAL A 164 -9.31 6.39 -15.55
CA VAL A 164 -9.43 7.54 -16.45
C VAL A 164 -8.06 7.82 -17.07
N LEU A 165 -7.95 7.57 -18.37
CA LEU A 165 -6.68 7.69 -19.11
C LEU A 165 -6.56 9.00 -19.91
N GLU A 166 -7.63 9.79 -19.97
CA GLU A 166 -7.64 11.06 -20.69
C GLU A 166 -6.77 12.11 -19.96
N PRO A 167 -5.95 12.90 -20.69
CA PRO A 167 -5.22 14.01 -20.10
C PRO A 167 -6.16 15.02 -19.43
N ARG A 168 -5.87 15.36 -18.17
CA ARG A 168 -6.66 16.34 -17.40
C ARG A 168 -5.80 17.13 -16.41
N PRO A 169 -6.13 18.39 -16.11
CA PRO A 169 -5.50 19.13 -15.02
C PRO A 169 -5.95 18.58 -13.65
N ILE A 170 -5.06 18.65 -12.66
CA ILE A 170 -5.37 18.28 -11.28
C ILE A 170 -6.28 19.36 -10.67
N GLN A 171 -7.52 18.99 -10.36
CA GLN A 171 -8.52 19.92 -9.83
C GLN A 171 -8.32 20.19 -8.32
N ARG A 172 -7.82 19.19 -7.59
CA ARG A 172 -7.53 19.25 -6.15
C ARG A 172 -6.49 18.21 -5.77
N TRP A 173 -5.85 18.43 -4.63
CA TRP A 173 -5.00 17.44 -3.96
C TRP A 173 -5.71 16.90 -2.72
N THR A 174 -5.24 15.74 -2.25
CA THR A 174 -5.70 15.09 -1.02
C THR A 174 -5.53 15.95 0.23
N VAL A 175 -4.56 16.88 0.22
CA VAL A 175 -4.30 17.79 1.33
C VAL A 175 -4.91 19.17 1.08
N PRO A 176 -5.51 19.80 2.11
CA PRO A 176 -5.83 21.23 2.05
C PRO A 176 -4.56 22.00 1.67
N HIS A 177 -4.65 22.89 0.68
CA HIS A 177 -3.55 23.75 0.19
C HIS A 177 -2.48 23.09 -0.69
N GLY A 178 -2.61 21.82 -1.11
CA GLY A 178 -1.67 21.22 -2.07
C GLY A 178 -1.56 21.98 -3.42
N ASN A 179 -2.60 22.75 -3.76
CA ASN A 179 -2.63 23.65 -4.94
C ASN A 179 -2.20 25.10 -4.62
N ARG A 180 -1.91 25.46 -3.37
CA ARG A 180 -1.43 26.82 -3.02
C ARG A 180 0.08 26.90 -3.28
N GLY A 181 0.48 26.74 -4.54
CA GLY A 181 1.85 26.99 -5.00
C GLY A 181 1.95 28.37 -5.63
N TRP A 182 2.65 29.28 -4.94
CA TRP A 182 3.12 30.60 -5.35
C TRP A 182 2.14 31.50 -6.11
N ASP A 183 1.31 32.23 -5.36
CA ASP A 183 0.89 33.55 -5.83
C ASP A 183 2.18 34.35 -6.07
N ASN A 184 2.40 34.76 -7.32
CA ASN A 184 3.57 35.48 -7.82
C ASN A 184 4.12 36.49 -6.79
N SER A 185 5.28 36.20 -6.20
CA SER A 185 6.17 37.22 -5.61
C SER A 185 7.07 37.78 -6.69
#